data_AF-A0A927GCC3-F1
#
_entry.id   AF-A0A927GCC3-F1
#
_cell.length_a   1.000
_cell.length_b   1.000
_cell.length_c   1.000
_cell.angle_alpha   90.00
_cell.angle_beta   90.00
_cell.angle_gamma   90.00
#
_symmetry.space_group_name_H-M   'P 1'
#
loop_
_entity.id
_entity.type
_entity.pdbx_description
1 polymer ?
#
loop_
_entity_poly.entity_id
_entity_poly.type
_entity_poly.pdbx_seq_one_letter_code
_entity_poly.pdbx_strand_id
1 'polypeptide(L)'
;MEIGFKTISNSRTTAYNGNAGFEFDFGNFKLEVIESMNRHFVEILQCSGINRTARKLTLIDFELPLEVESFEQGVAFISFGLGNRFDAKIVPAWYDQGLIWKHLLPWEKEKVAYNNKPSATIEHEYFRLMIRRMRKLSLLANEEDVTTFSFDGEIVRIVCADEKIVAPATGIPWQGSVSVRTKLLVNLPERVRNGFGHIFLWEERLYIASSVFLLVNSSSSDLLT
;
A
#
# COMPACT_ATOMS: atom_id res chain seq x y z
N MET A 1 9.86 19.58 -19.63
CA MET A 1 8.53 19.55 -20.27
C MET A 1 7.61 20.35 -19.37
N GLU A 2 6.93 21.37 -19.87
CA GLU A 2 6.00 22.17 -19.05
C GLU A 2 4.57 21.66 -19.25
N ILE A 3 3.80 21.54 -18.15
CA ILE A 3 2.43 20.99 -18.18
C ILE A 3 1.43 22.02 -18.72
N GLY A 4 1.83 23.29 -18.87
CA GLY A 4 1.03 24.33 -19.53
C GLY A 4 -0.05 24.98 -18.67
N PHE A 5 -0.03 24.76 -17.35
CA PHE A 5 -0.89 25.48 -16.40
C PHE A 5 -0.57 26.97 -16.38
N LYS A 6 -1.60 27.81 -16.29
CA LYS A 6 -1.49 29.27 -16.22
C LYS A 6 -1.92 29.76 -14.85
N THR A 7 -1.28 30.79 -14.34
CA THR A 7 -1.70 31.41 -13.08
C THR A 7 -3.05 32.12 -13.26
N ILE A 8 -3.96 31.93 -12.30
CA ILE A 8 -5.26 32.60 -12.28
C ILE A 8 -5.04 34.06 -11.87
N SER A 9 -5.27 35.00 -12.78
CA SER A 9 -5.03 36.43 -12.56
C SER A 9 -6.18 37.16 -11.83
N ASN A 10 -7.25 36.45 -11.45
CA ASN A 10 -8.45 37.07 -10.91
C ASN A 10 -8.45 37.10 -9.37
N SER A 11 -8.64 38.30 -8.81
CA SER A 11 -8.64 38.62 -7.37
C SER A 11 -9.74 37.94 -6.52
N ARG A 12 -10.61 37.12 -7.12
CA ARG A 12 -11.65 36.37 -6.41
C ARG A 12 -11.24 34.95 -6.01
N THR A 13 -10.13 34.45 -6.56
CA THR A 13 -9.62 33.11 -6.28
C THR A 13 -8.26 33.21 -5.59
N THR A 14 -8.18 33.97 -4.50
CA THR A 14 -7.07 33.81 -3.56
C THR A 14 -7.29 32.47 -2.86
N ALA A 15 -6.38 31.53 -3.07
CA ALA A 15 -6.37 30.26 -2.37
C ALA A 15 -6.23 30.50 -0.85
N TYR A 16 -6.45 29.45 -0.07
CA TYR A 16 -6.01 29.44 1.33
C TYR A 16 -4.53 29.87 1.37
N ASN A 17 -4.13 30.75 2.30
CA ASN A 17 -2.79 31.36 2.40
C ASN A 17 -2.39 32.44 1.37
N GLY A 18 -3.28 32.88 0.46
CA GLY A 18 -2.98 33.99 -0.46
C GLY A 18 -2.10 33.61 -1.66
N ASN A 19 -1.85 32.32 -1.85
CA ASN A 19 -1.17 31.80 -3.03
C ASN A 19 -2.07 31.90 -4.27
N ALA A 20 -1.45 32.12 -5.43
CA ALA A 20 -2.16 32.21 -6.70
C ALA A 20 -2.55 30.80 -7.18
N GLY A 21 -3.82 30.60 -7.54
CA GLY A 21 -4.28 29.36 -8.16
C GLY A 21 -3.76 29.18 -9.58
N PHE A 22 -3.88 27.97 -10.11
CA PHE A 22 -3.52 27.62 -11.48
C PHE A 22 -4.73 27.11 -12.26
N GLU A 23 -4.78 27.35 -13.56
CA GLU A 23 -5.80 26.79 -14.46
C GLU A 23 -5.19 26.13 -15.69
N PHE A 24 -5.83 25.05 -16.15
CA PHE A 24 -5.55 24.42 -17.45
C PHE A 24 -6.83 24.27 -18.25
N ASP A 25 -6.79 24.62 -19.54
CA ASP A 25 -7.95 24.58 -20.43
C ASP A 25 -7.92 23.34 -21.34
N PHE A 26 -8.85 22.42 -21.13
CA PHE A 26 -9.05 21.22 -21.95
C PHE A 26 -9.99 21.47 -23.15
N GLY A 27 -10.38 22.72 -23.39
CA GLY A 27 -11.19 23.21 -24.49
C GLY A 27 -12.70 23.15 -24.25
N ASN A 28 -13.19 22.11 -23.58
CA ASN A 28 -14.59 21.98 -23.14
C ASN A 28 -14.79 22.20 -21.64
N PHE A 29 -13.70 22.25 -20.87
CA PHE A 29 -13.71 22.63 -19.47
C PHE A 29 -12.35 23.16 -19.05
N LYS A 30 -12.34 23.87 -17.91
CA LYS A 30 -11.12 24.29 -17.23
C LYS A 30 -10.95 23.48 -15.96
N LEU A 31 -9.72 23.03 -15.73
CA LEU A 31 -9.30 22.46 -14.46
C LEU A 31 -8.60 23.55 -13.67
N GLU A 32 -9.18 23.89 -12.53
CA GLU A 32 -8.62 24.84 -11.56
C GLU A 32 -7.92 24.06 -10.47
N VAL A 33 -6.74 24.54 -10.09
CA VAL A 33 -5.90 23.97 -9.03
C VAL A 33 -5.65 25.05 -8.00
N ILE A 34 -6.10 24.80 -6.78
CA ILE A 34 -5.95 25.73 -5.67
C ILE A 34 -5.33 25.01 -4.47
N GLU A 35 -4.50 25.71 -3.72
CA GLU A 35 -4.02 25.22 -2.44
C GLU A 35 -5.13 25.35 -1.39
N SER A 36 -5.38 24.26 -0.66
CA SER A 36 -6.43 24.20 0.35
C SER A 36 -6.04 23.21 1.45
N MET A 37 -6.81 23.18 2.53
CA MET A 37 -6.78 22.10 3.50
C MET A 37 -7.88 21.09 3.18
N ASN A 38 -7.56 19.80 3.26
CA ASN A 38 -8.57 18.75 3.15
C ASN A 38 -9.33 18.55 4.48
N ARG A 39 -10.27 17.61 4.50
CA ARG A 39 -11.07 17.26 5.69
C ARG A 39 -10.25 16.75 6.89
N HIS A 40 -8.99 16.41 6.68
CA HIS A 40 -8.05 15.95 7.71
C HIS A 40 -7.09 17.06 8.16
N PHE A 41 -7.35 18.31 7.76
CA PHE A 41 -6.50 19.48 8.05
C PHE A 41 -5.06 19.34 7.53
N VAL A 42 -4.90 18.63 6.41
CA VAL A 42 -3.62 18.50 5.70
C VAL A 42 -3.66 19.40 4.48
N GLU A 43 -2.57 20.13 4.24
CA GLU A 43 -2.39 20.98 3.06
C GLU A 43 -2.29 20.13 1.79
N ILE A 44 -3.09 20.47 0.79
CA ILE A 44 -3.23 19.76 -0.48
C ILE A 44 -3.44 20.76 -1.63
N LEU A 45 -3.27 20.26 -2.85
CA LEU A 45 -3.73 20.93 -4.06
C LEU A 45 -5.09 20.34 -4.47
N GLN A 46 -6.15 21.12 -4.30
CA GLN A 46 -7.48 20.77 -4.76
C GLN A 46 -7.58 21.02 -6.27
N CYS A 47 -7.86 19.97 -7.03
CA CYS A 47 -8.11 20.03 -8.46
C CYS A 47 -9.61 19.91 -8.70
N SER A 48 -10.22 20.95 -9.28
CA SER A 48 -11.66 20.95 -9.54
C SER A 48 -12.00 21.53 -10.91
N GLY A 49 -13.11 21.08 -11.50
CA GLY A 49 -13.57 21.55 -12.79
C GLY A 49 -14.93 20.98 -13.15
N ILE A 50 -15.64 21.63 -14.07
CA ILE A 50 -16.94 21.15 -14.53
C ILE A 50 -16.83 20.80 -16.00
N ASN A 51 -16.78 19.50 -16.30
CA ASN A 51 -16.82 19.02 -17.67
C ASN A 51 -18.25 19.04 -18.20
N ARG A 52 -18.51 19.93 -19.16
CA ARG A 52 -19.80 20.06 -19.82
C ARG A 52 -19.71 19.63 -21.29
N THR A 53 -20.49 18.62 -21.63
CA THR A 53 -20.74 18.20 -23.02
C THR A 53 -22.21 18.43 -23.36
N ALA A 54 -22.60 18.19 -24.62
CA ALA A 54 -24.00 18.31 -25.04
C ALA A 54 -24.96 17.35 -24.30
N ARG A 55 -24.43 16.26 -23.72
CA ARG A 55 -25.24 15.17 -23.12
C ARG A 55 -24.87 14.84 -21.67
N LYS A 56 -23.78 15.38 -21.14
CA LYS A 56 -23.29 15.07 -19.79
C LYS A 56 -22.74 16.32 -19.11
N LEU A 57 -22.96 16.39 -17.80
CA LEU A 57 -22.33 17.33 -16.90
C LEU A 57 -21.62 16.50 -15.82
N THR A 58 -20.29 16.59 -15.76
CA THR A 58 -19.48 15.82 -14.81
C THR A 58 -18.66 16.80 -13.99
N LEU A 59 -18.79 16.70 -12.67
CA LEU A 59 -17.87 17.37 -11.75
C LEU A 59 -16.57 16.57 -11.71
N ILE A 60 -15.46 17.23 -11.97
CA ILE A 60 -14.11 16.74 -11.75
C ILE A 60 -13.68 17.31 -10.41
N ASP A 61 -13.34 16.44 -9.48
CA ASP A 61 -12.94 16.83 -8.13
C ASP A 61 -11.99 15.78 -7.57
N PHE A 62 -10.75 16.16 -7.30
CA PHE A 62 -9.75 15.28 -6.69
C PHE A 62 -8.66 16.08 -5.97
N GLU A 63 -8.00 15.41 -5.03
CA GLU A 63 -6.95 15.98 -4.19
C GLU A 63 -5.57 15.50 -4.68
N LEU A 64 -4.60 16.40 -4.68
CA LEU A 64 -3.19 16.09 -4.94
C LEU A 64 -2.33 16.48 -3.73
N PRO A 65 -1.25 15.74 -3.44
CA PRO A 65 -0.29 16.16 -2.43
C PRO A 65 0.41 17.46 -2.87
N LEU A 66 0.78 18.31 -1.91
CA LEU A 66 1.50 19.56 -2.17
C LEU A 66 2.91 19.29 -2.73
N GLU A 67 3.54 18.22 -2.24
CA GLU A 67 4.87 17.78 -2.65
C GLU A 67 4.78 16.42 -3.35
N VAL A 68 5.54 16.28 -4.44
CA VAL A 68 5.70 15.03 -5.19
C VAL A 68 7.19 14.74 -5.37
N GLU A 69 7.55 13.47 -5.42
CA GLU A 69 8.96 13.03 -5.52
C GLU A 69 9.59 13.41 -6.87
N SER A 70 8.79 13.44 -7.93
CA SER A 70 9.24 13.79 -9.27
C SER A 70 8.16 14.46 -10.10
N PHE A 71 8.59 15.10 -11.19
CA PHE A 71 7.71 15.69 -12.18
C PHE A 71 6.75 14.65 -12.79
N GLU A 72 7.27 13.49 -13.16
CA GLU A 72 6.53 12.38 -13.76
C GLU A 72 5.45 11.86 -12.80
N GLN A 73 5.76 11.79 -11.51
CA GLN A 73 4.79 11.41 -10.49
C GLN A 73 3.65 12.44 -10.41
N GLY A 74 3.95 13.74 -10.43
CA GLY A 74 2.93 14.80 -10.47
C GLY A 74 2.02 14.69 -11.70
N VAL A 75 2.59 14.43 -12.88
CA VAL A 75 1.82 14.22 -14.11
C VAL A 75 0.94 12.96 -14.01
N ALA A 76 1.46 11.88 -13.44
CA ALA A 76 0.70 10.65 -13.21
C ALA A 76 -0.48 10.88 -12.25
N PHE A 77 -0.27 11.63 -11.18
CA PHE A 77 -1.30 12.03 -10.23
C PHE A 77 -2.46 12.78 -10.89
N ILE A 78 -2.15 13.84 -11.65
CA ILE A 78 -3.16 14.63 -12.38
C ILE A 78 -3.91 13.75 -13.38
N SER A 79 -3.18 12.96 -14.17
CA SER A 79 -3.77 12.10 -15.21
C SER A 79 -4.67 11.02 -14.61
N PHE A 80 -4.30 10.46 -13.45
CA PHE A 80 -5.13 9.51 -12.74
C PHE A 80 -6.36 10.17 -12.10
N GLY A 81 -6.21 11.35 -11.50
CA GLY A 81 -7.31 12.12 -10.90
C GLY A 81 -8.38 12.55 -11.91
N LEU A 82 -7.97 12.89 -13.14
CA LEU A 82 -8.88 13.12 -14.27
C LEU A 82 -9.68 11.87 -14.67
N GLY A 83 -9.16 10.69 -14.36
CA GLY A 83 -9.77 9.39 -14.67
C GLY A 83 -9.43 8.86 -16.06
N ASN A 84 -9.58 7.55 -16.24
CA ASN A 84 -9.40 6.89 -17.54
C ASN A 84 -10.50 7.32 -18.52
N ARG A 85 -10.12 7.93 -19.65
CA ARG A 85 -11.01 8.39 -20.72
C ARG A 85 -11.91 9.55 -20.30
N PHE A 86 -11.34 10.58 -19.69
CA PHE A 86 -12.08 11.82 -19.47
C PHE A 86 -12.43 12.46 -20.83
N ASP A 87 -13.70 12.84 -21.00
CA ASP A 87 -14.25 13.38 -22.25
C ASP A 87 -13.73 14.82 -22.47
N ALA A 88 -12.47 15.00 -22.88
CA ALA A 88 -11.87 16.30 -23.19
C ALA A 88 -11.84 16.59 -24.70
N LYS A 89 -12.02 17.87 -25.07
CA LYS A 89 -11.92 18.31 -26.46
C LYS A 89 -10.46 18.40 -26.92
N ILE A 90 -9.57 18.81 -26.02
CA ILE A 90 -8.13 18.90 -26.23
C ILE A 90 -7.46 18.01 -25.19
N VAL A 91 -6.92 16.88 -25.64
CA VAL A 91 -6.14 15.98 -24.78
C VAL A 91 -4.67 16.38 -24.90
N PRO A 92 -4.03 16.88 -23.83
CA PRO A 92 -2.63 17.24 -23.88
C PRO A 92 -1.73 16.00 -23.93
N ALA A 93 -0.59 16.08 -24.61
CA ALA A 93 0.33 14.95 -24.78
C ALA A 93 0.87 14.40 -23.44
N TRP A 94 0.97 15.24 -22.41
CA TRP A 94 1.41 14.81 -21.08
C TRP A 94 0.39 13.87 -20.39
N TYR A 95 -0.89 13.91 -20.76
CA TYR A 95 -1.90 13.06 -20.14
C TYR A 95 -1.63 11.58 -20.42
N ASP A 96 -1.38 11.23 -21.68
CA ASP A 96 -1.06 9.86 -22.07
C ASP A 96 0.23 9.38 -21.41
N GLN A 97 1.22 10.26 -21.27
CA GLN A 97 2.46 9.96 -20.54
C GLN A 97 2.19 9.69 -19.06
N GLY A 98 1.35 10.49 -18.40
CA GLY A 98 0.96 10.28 -17.02
C GLY A 98 0.28 8.92 -16.79
N LEU A 99 -0.55 8.47 -17.74
CA LEU A 99 -1.15 7.14 -17.68
C LEU A 99 -0.12 6.01 -17.80
N ILE A 100 0.94 6.20 -18.61
CA ILE A 100 2.07 5.25 -18.69
C ILE A 100 2.85 5.23 -17.36
N TRP A 101 3.01 6.40 -16.74
CA TRP A 101 3.68 6.57 -15.45
C TRP A 101 2.84 6.23 -14.23
N LYS A 102 1.68 5.57 -14.41
CA LYS A 102 0.81 5.12 -13.31
C LYS A 102 1.56 4.31 -12.24
N HIS A 103 2.59 3.57 -12.63
CA HIS A 103 3.42 2.79 -11.71
C HIS A 103 4.23 3.64 -10.70
N LEU A 104 4.35 4.96 -10.91
CA LEU A 104 5.00 5.88 -9.98
C LEU A 104 4.08 6.33 -8.83
N LEU A 105 2.78 6.04 -8.92
CA LEU A 105 1.82 6.42 -7.89
C LEU A 105 2.07 5.62 -6.59
N PRO A 106 1.97 6.27 -5.41
CA PRO A 106 2.29 5.62 -4.14
C PRO A 106 1.54 4.30 -3.91
N TRP A 107 0.22 4.28 -4.15
CA TRP A 107 -0.58 3.07 -3.96
C TRP A 107 -0.26 1.95 -4.96
N GLU A 108 0.25 2.26 -6.16
CA GLU A 108 0.70 1.23 -7.09
C GLU A 108 2.06 0.67 -6.65
N LYS A 109 2.98 1.53 -6.17
CA LYS A 109 4.25 1.08 -5.56
C LYS A 109 3.97 0.18 -4.34
N GLU A 110 3.09 0.61 -3.44
CA GLU A 110 2.68 -0.16 -2.27
C GLU A 110 2.02 -1.48 -2.66
N LYS A 111 1.15 -1.48 -3.66
CA LYS A 111 0.52 -2.71 -4.17
C LYS A 111 1.54 -3.67 -4.73
N VAL A 112 2.52 -3.20 -5.49
CA VAL A 112 3.61 -4.03 -6.01
C VAL A 112 4.44 -4.59 -4.86
N ALA A 113 4.83 -3.76 -3.89
CA ALA A 113 5.53 -4.20 -2.69
C ALA A 113 4.73 -5.25 -1.91
N TYR A 114 3.42 -5.03 -1.73
CA TYR A 114 2.53 -5.96 -1.05
C TYR A 114 2.38 -7.29 -1.78
N ASN A 115 2.33 -7.27 -3.12
CA ASN A 115 2.28 -8.49 -3.91
C ASN A 115 3.58 -9.28 -3.84
N ASN A 116 4.72 -8.59 -3.75
CA ASN A 116 6.05 -9.19 -3.65
C ASN A 116 6.48 -9.49 -2.20
N LYS A 117 5.56 -9.37 -1.23
CA LYS A 117 5.90 -9.60 0.16
C LYS A 117 6.35 -11.05 0.42
N PRO A 118 7.34 -11.26 1.30
CA PRO A 118 7.75 -12.60 1.71
C PRO A 118 6.57 -13.36 2.32
N SER A 119 6.22 -14.51 1.72
CA SER A 119 4.98 -15.22 2.06
C SER A 119 5.09 -16.71 1.78
N ALA A 120 4.52 -17.50 2.67
CA ALA A 120 4.45 -18.94 2.60
C ALA A 120 2.99 -19.39 2.65
N THR A 121 2.60 -20.23 1.70
CA THR A 121 1.31 -20.89 1.64
C THR A 121 1.51 -22.37 1.96
N ILE A 122 0.87 -22.85 3.01
CA ILE A 122 1.00 -24.20 3.56
C ILE A 122 -0.32 -24.93 3.35
N GLU A 123 -0.29 -26.21 2.99
CA GLU A 123 -1.52 -27.00 2.89
C GLU A 123 -2.24 -27.09 4.24
N HIS A 124 -3.57 -27.19 4.18
CA HIS A 124 -4.45 -27.12 5.34
C HIS A 124 -4.07 -28.10 6.46
N GLU A 125 -3.72 -29.35 6.12
CA GLU A 125 -3.42 -30.39 7.10
C GLU A 125 -2.16 -30.09 7.90
N TYR A 126 -1.07 -29.72 7.20
CA TYR A 126 0.19 -29.31 7.83
C TYR A 126 -0.01 -28.04 8.66
N PHE A 127 -0.73 -27.05 8.11
CA PHE A 127 -0.98 -25.80 8.81
C PHE A 127 -1.76 -26.02 10.12
N ARG A 128 -2.81 -26.84 10.09
CA ARG A 128 -3.60 -27.18 11.28
C ARG A 128 -2.75 -27.87 12.35
N LEU A 129 -1.89 -28.82 11.96
CA LEU A 129 -0.98 -29.51 12.88
C LEU A 129 0.01 -28.54 13.53
N MET A 130 0.60 -27.66 12.72
CA MET A 130 1.56 -26.66 13.14
C MET A 130 0.95 -25.65 14.12
N ILE A 131 -0.22 -25.07 13.81
CA ILE A 131 -0.94 -24.16 14.71
C ILE A 131 -1.25 -24.83 16.05
N ARG A 132 -1.75 -26.07 16.03
CA ARG A 132 -2.07 -26.82 17.24
C ARG A 132 -0.84 -27.06 18.11
N ARG A 133 0.30 -27.37 17.50
CA ARG A 133 1.57 -27.62 18.19
C ARG A 133 2.15 -26.33 18.78
N MET A 134 2.21 -25.24 17.99
CA MET A 134 2.64 -23.93 18.47
C MET A 134 1.80 -23.42 19.63
N ARG A 135 0.46 -23.55 19.56
CA ARG A 135 -0.43 -23.18 20.67
C ARG A 135 -0.10 -23.93 21.95
N LYS A 136 0.09 -25.25 21.87
CA LYS A 136 0.44 -26.06 23.04
C LYS A 136 1.76 -25.62 23.68
N LEU A 137 2.78 -25.36 22.86
CA LEU A 137 4.08 -24.90 23.34
C LEU A 137 4.00 -23.48 23.93
N SER A 138 3.23 -22.60 23.30
CA SER A 138 3.02 -21.23 23.81
C SER A 138 2.38 -21.16 25.19
N LEU A 139 1.54 -22.14 25.54
CA LEU A 139 0.93 -22.20 26.87
C LEU A 139 1.97 -22.50 27.95
N LEU A 140 2.95 -23.35 27.64
CA LEU A 140 4.03 -23.75 28.54
C LEU A 140 5.21 -22.77 28.56
N ALA A 141 5.30 -21.89 27.57
CA ALA A 141 6.40 -20.95 27.43
C ALA A 141 6.40 -19.83 28.50
N ASN A 142 7.59 -19.35 28.81
CA ASN A 142 7.85 -18.16 29.62
C ASN A 142 7.67 -16.87 28.79
N GLU A 143 7.67 -15.71 29.45
CA GLU A 143 7.51 -14.41 28.76
C GLU A 143 8.72 -14.02 27.90
N GLU A 144 9.91 -14.52 28.26
CA GLU A 144 11.16 -14.26 27.55
C GLU A 144 11.39 -15.19 26.35
N ASP A 145 10.61 -16.27 26.25
CA ASP A 145 10.80 -17.26 25.19
C ASP A 145 10.42 -16.67 23.82
N VAL A 146 11.25 -16.95 22.83
CA VAL A 146 11.09 -16.48 21.45
C VAL A 146 10.88 -17.65 20.51
N THR A 147 9.94 -17.50 19.58
CA THR A 147 9.71 -18.44 18.48
C THR A 147 10.25 -17.85 17.21
N THR A 148 11.12 -18.61 16.54
CA THR A 148 11.76 -18.19 15.29
C THR A 148 11.13 -18.92 14.11
N PHE A 149 10.83 -18.17 13.05
CA PHE A 149 10.24 -18.65 11.80
C PHE A 149 11.21 -18.37 10.66
N SER A 150 11.35 -19.32 9.73
CA SER A 150 12.06 -19.12 8.47
C SER A 150 11.39 -19.87 7.33
N PHE A 151 11.59 -19.39 6.10
CA PHE A 151 11.03 -19.99 4.90
C PHE A 151 12.01 -19.85 3.74
N ASP A 152 12.43 -20.98 3.17
CA ASP A 152 13.43 -21.06 2.09
C ASP A 152 12.82 -21.14 0.68
N GLY A 153 11.48 -21.05 0.56
CA GLY A 153 10.76 -21.17 -0.70
C GLY A 153 10.03 -22.51 -0.86
N GLU A 154 10.47 -23.54 -0.13
CA GLU A 154 9.90 -24.89 -0.17
C GLU A 154 9.44 -25.38 1.20
N ILE A 155 10.14 -25.01 2.28
CA ILE A 155 9.89 -25.51 3.63
C ILE A 155 9.83 -24.34 4.62
N VAL A 156 8.72 -24.27 5.35
CA VAL A 156 8.60 -23.41 6.53
C VAL A 156 9.19 -24.14 7.73
N ARG A 157 10.14 -23.51 8.40
CA ARG A 157 10.78 -24.01 9.62
C ARG A 157 10.44 -23.10 10.77
N ILE A 158 10.01 -23.69 11.88
CA ILE A 158 9.62 -22.99 13.09
C ILE A 158 10.35 -23.63 14.26
N VAL A 159 11.04 -22.83 15.04
CA VAL A 159 11.69 -23.25 16.28
C VAL A 159 10.95 -22.58 17.42
N CYS A 160 10.18 -23.37 18.18
CA CYS A 160 9.31 -22.90 19.26
C CYS A 160 9.67 -23.67 20.53
N ALA A 161 10.21 -22.99 21.55
CA ALA A 161 10.64 -23.63 22.82
C ALA A 161 11.50 -24.89 22.59
N ASP A 162 12.59 -24.73 21.83
CA ASP A 162 13.52 -25.80 21.38
C ASP A 162 12.93 -26.89 20.48
N GLU A 163 11.63 -26.86 20.22
CA GLU A 163 10.96 -27.81 19.35
C GLU A 163 10.94 -27.32 17.90
N LYS A 164 11.40 -28.19 16.99
CA LYS A 164 11.42 -27.91 15.55
C LYS A 164 10.16 -28.43 14.89
N ILE A 165 9.42 -27.51 14.26
CA ILE A 165 8.24 -27.81 13.46
C ILE A 165 8.58 -27.45 12.01
N VAL A 166 8.36 -28.38 11.10
CA VAL A 166 8.62 -28.20 9.67
C VAL A 166 7.38 -28.54 8.87
N ALA A 167 7.11 -27.77 7.81
CA ALA A 167 6.00 -28.00 6.91
C ALA A 167 6.38 -27.62 5.48
N PRO A 168 5.98 -28.42 4.47
CA PRO A 168 6.12 -28.03 3.07
C PRO A 168 5.22 -26.83 2.78
N ALA A 169 5.70 -25.92 1.94
CA ALA A 169 5.01 -24.69 1.58
C ALA A 169 5.43 -24.20 0.20
N THR A 170 4.67 -23.26 -0.35
CA THR A 170 5.00 -22.56 -1.59
C THR A 170 4.85 -21.06 -1.40
N GLY A 171 5.71 -20.25 -2.04
CA GLY A 171 5.57 -18.80 -2.04
C GLY A 171 6.89 -18.08 -2.24
N ILE A 172 6.98 -16.85 -1.74
CA ILE A 172 8.16 -16.01 -1.85
C ILE A 172 9.04 -16.24 -0.61
N PRO A 173 10.29 -16.72 -0.78
CA PRO A 173 11.19 -17.02 0.33
C PRO A 173 11.51 -15.79 1.17
N TRP A 174 11.91 -16.00 2.41
CA TRP A 174 12.27 -14.92 3.31
C TRP A 174 13.79 -14.74 3.30
N GLN A 175 14.28 -13.50 3.34
CA GLN A 175 15.72 -13.19 3.36
C GLN A 175 16.41 -13.58 4.68
N GLY A 176 15.66 -14.11 5.65
CA GLY A 176 16.19 -14.54 6.93
C GLY A 176 15.14 -15.17 7.81
N SER A 177 15.47 -15.31 9.09
CA SER A 177 14.55 -15.77 10.11
C SER A 177 13.97 -14.60 10.89
N VAL A 178 12.67 -14.65 11.18
CA VAL A 178 12.01 -13.67 12.04
C VAL A 178 11.63 -14.28 13.37
N SER A 179 11.50 -13.45 14.39
CA SER A 179 11.27 -13.89 15.75
C SER A 179 10.11 -13.14 16.40
N VAL A 180 9.23 -13.86 17.09
CA VAL A 180 8.10 -13.32 17.85
C VAL A 180 8.10 -13.88 19.26
N ARG A 181 7.48 -13.18 20.22
CA ARG A 181 7.33 -13.72 21.58
C ARG A 181 6.46 -14.96 21.56
N THR A 182 6.98 -16.08 22.07
CA THR A 182 6.31 -17.37 22.05
C THR A 182 4.96 -17.31 22.75
N LYS A 183 4.87 -16.57 23.86
CA LYS A 183 3.62 -16.43 24.63
C LYS A 183 2.46 -15.85 23.82
N LEU A 184 2.74 -14.97 22.86
CA LEU A 184 1.70 -14.34 22.03
C LEU A 184 1.03 -15.34 21.08
N LEU A 185 1.71 -16.45 20.74
CA LEU A 185 1.16 -17.49 19.86
C LEU A 185 -0.04 -18.22 20.47
N VAL A 186 -0.33 -18.01 21.76
CA VAL A 186 -1.58 -18.44 22.39
C VAL A 186 -2.82 -17.79 21.75
N ASN A 187 -2.65 -16.69 21.03
CA ASN A 187 -3.71 -15.97 20.31
C ASN A 187 -3.94 -16.48 18.89
N LEU A 188 -3.23 -17.53 18.45
CA LEU A 188 -3.53 -18.18 17.17
C LEU A 188 -4.93 -18.81 17.19
N PRO A 189 -5.62 -18.97 16.06
CA PRO A 189 -6.94 -19.60 16.07
C PRO A 189 -6.87 -21.05 16.57
N GLU A 190 -7.77 -21.44 17.47
CA GLU A 190 -7.90 -22.84 17.91
C GLU A 190 -8.41 -23.75 16.78
N ARG A 191 -9.28 -23.18 15.94
CA ARG A 191 -9.86 -23.85 14.76
C ARG A 191 -9.40 -23.12 13.50
N VAL A 192 -8.66 -23.82 12.67
CA VAL A 192 -8.35 -23.40 11.31
C VAL A 192 -9.57 -23.77 10.45
N ARG A 193 -10.19 -22.79 9.78
CA ARG A 193 -11.25 -23.05 8.81
C ARG A 193 -10.63 -23.72 7.57
N ASN A 194 -11.38 -24.59 6.89
CA ASN A 194 -10.92 -25.24 5.66
C ASN A 194 -10.32 -24.20 4.69
N GLY A 195 -9.07 -24.42 4.29
CA GLY A 195 -8.31 -23.52 3.43
C GLY A 195 -6.81 -23.67 3.63
N PHE A 196 -6.02 -23.10 2.72
CA PHE A 196 -4.58 -23.03 2.87
C PHE A 196 -4.20 -22.13 4.05
N GLY A 197 -3.13 -22.50 4.74
CA GLY A 197 -2.49 -21.65 5.73
C GLY A 197 -1.65 -20.58 5.06
N HIS A 198 -1.85 -19.32 5.41
CA HIS A 198 -1.03 -18.23 4.93
C HIS A 198 -0.20 -17.66 6.07
N ILE A 199 1.12 -17.61 5.86
CA ILE A 199 2.07 -16.90 6.72
C ILE A 199 2.79 -15.88 5.86
N PHE A 200 2.84 -14.62 6.27
CA PHE A 200 3.58 -13.61 5.53
C PHE A 200 4.13 -12.51 6.43
N LEU A 201 5.10 -11.78 5.89
CA LEU A 201 5.72 -10.62 6.52
C LEU A 201 5.25 -9.34 5.85
N TRP A 202 4.88 -8.35 6.65
CA TRP A 202 4.52 -7.01 6.15
C TRP A 202 4.73 -5.96 7.24
N GLU A 203 5.38 -4.83 6.93
CA GLU A 203 5.60 -3.71 7.86
C GLU A 203 6.07 -4.16 9.27
N GLU A 204 7.15 -4.95 9.32
CA GLU A 204 7.72 -5.47 10.58
C GLU A 204 6.74 -6.31 11.43
N ARG A 205 5.74 -6.92 10.80
CA ARG A 205 4.75 -7.79 11.45
C ARG A 205 4.72 -9.15 10.76
N LEU A 206 4.55 -10.18 11.58
CA LEU A 206 4.28 -11.53 11.13
C LEU A 206 2.76 -11.78 11.16
N TYR A 207 2.21 -12.12 10.01
CA TYR A 207 0.81 -12.48 9.86
C TYR A 207 0.70 -14.00 9.76
N ILE A 208 -0.14 -14.60 10.60
CA ILE A 208 -0.45 -16.03 10.57
C ILE A 208 -1.97 -16.18 10.60
N ALA A 209 -2.54 -16.62 9.48
CA ALA A 209 -3.99 -16.62 9.29
C ALA A 209 -4.62 -15.24 9.57
N SER A 210 -5.46 -15.13 10.61
CA SER A 210 -6.10 -13.87 11.03
C SER A 210 -5.38 -13.16 12.17
N SER A 211 -4.27 -13.70 12.66
CA SER A 211 -3.52 -13.16 13.81
C SER A 211 -2.29 -12.39 13.34
N VAL A 212 -1.98 -11.30 14.04
CA VAL A 212 -0.86 -10.40 13.74
C VAL A 212 0.07 -10.34 14.94
N PHE A 213 1.38 -10.45 14.69
CA PHE A 213 2.41 -10.49 15.72
C PHE A 213 3.50 -9.47 15.42
N LEU A 214 3.95 -8.75 16.46
CA LEU A 214 5.11 -7.86 16.39
C LEU A 214 6.40 -8.68 16.46
N LEU A 215 7.38 -8.30 15.64
CA LEU A 215 8.69 -8.93 15.65
C LEU A 215 9.51 -8.44 16.86
N VAL A 216 10.32 -9.33 17.43
CA VAL A 216 11.19 -9.05 18.60
C VAL A 216 12.58 -8.57 18.17
N ASN A 217 13.09 -9.10 17.06
CA ASN A 217 14.39 -8.77 16.48
C ASN A 217 14.19 -8.39 15.01
N SER A 218 13.63 -7.22 14.73
CA SER A 218 13.81 -6.60 13.42
C SER A 218 15.16 -5.88 13.45
N SER A 219 16.22 -6.56 13.01
CA SER A 219 17.39 -5.85 12.51
C SER A 219 16.90 -5.11 11.26
N SER A 220 16.44 -3.87 11.41
CA SER A 220 15.71 -3.11 10.38
C SER A 220 16.55 -2.74 9.13
N SER A 221 17.71 -3.37 8.90
CA SER A 221 18.57 -3.13 7.72
C SER A 221 18.46 -4.17 6.60
N ASP A 222 17.96 -5.38 6.86
CA ASP A 222 18.19 -6.52 5.94
C ASP A 222 16.92 -7.15 5.34
N LEU A 223 15.73 -6.60 5.62
CA LEU A 223 14.45 -7.23 5.23
C LEU A 223 13.72 -6.56 4.06
N LEU A 224 14.22 -5.44 3.52
CA LEU A 224 13.49 -4.63 2.52
C LEU A 224 14.35 -4.13 1.33
N THR A 225 15.51 -4.73 1.07
CA THR A 225 16.23 -4.49 -0.20
C THR A 225 15.76 -5.40 -1.33
#